data_AF-A0A2K9YEM4-F1
#
_entry.id   AF-A0A2K9YEM4-F1
#
_cell.length_a   1.000
_cell.length_b   1.000
_cell.length_c   1.000
_cell.angle_alpha   90.00
_cell.angle_beta   90.00
_cell.angle_gamma   90.00
#
_symmetry.space_group_name_H-M   'P 1'
#
loop_
_entity.id
_entity.type
_entity.pdbx_description
1 polymer ?
#
loop_
_entity_poly.entity_id
_entity_poly.type
_entity_poly.pdbx_seq_one_letter_code
_entity_poly.pdbx_strand_id
1 'polypeptide(L)'
;MARHGPAIFEGQPAVDAVLKQAWYTDNIDSIPDGARHLLEQYSKSEPEEVVPHVVKMRNKAFEIWSYACIGQMRFSTYNLSLLPFYSRVLERVRSGAILLDAGCCFGQEIRYLVQDGVPSTQLYGFDLEPEFIHLGYQLFRDRDRVQATFVSGDILAEPTAPEGQEIAGLQGQMNIIFASSFLYSDNKPIDYFVRISEQHSAAKAKLESLYTLT
;
A
#
# COMPACT_ATOMS: atom_id res chain seq x y z
N MET A 1 23.19 6.02 -4.09
CA MET A 1 23.59 6.39 -2.71
C MET A 1 22.37 6.14 -1.83
N ALA A 2 22.43 5.11 -0.99
CA ALA A 2 21.31 4.71 -0.12
C ALA A 2 21.08 5.80 0.95
N ARG A 3 19.90 6.40 0.99
CA ARG A 3 19.52 7.36 2.03
C ARG A 3 19.15 6.56 3.29
N HIS A 4 19.76 6.94 4.41
CA HIS A 4 19.69 6.22 5.68
C HIS A 4 18.39 6.62 6.41
N GLY A 5 17.59 5.63 6.80
CA GLY A 5 16.47 5.80 7.73
C GLY A 5 16.95 5.99 9.18
N PRO A 6 16.03 6.23 10.14
CA PRO A 6 16.38 6.55 11.52
C PRO A 6 17.18 5.40 12.17
N ALA A 7 18.20 5.78 12.94
CA ALA A 7 19.23 4.93 13.54
C ALA A 7 18.70 4.03 14.68
N ILE A 8 17.76 3.14 14.38
CA ILE A 8 17.27 2.11 15.32
C ILE A 8 17.74 0.69 14.98
N PHE A 9 18.34 0.45 13.81
CA PHE A 9 18.75 -0.89 13.38
C PHE A 9 20.05 -0.96 12.58
N GLU A 10 21.03 -0.08 12.83
CA GLU A 10 22.38 -0.30 12.27
C GLU A 10 23.24 -1.11 13.25
N GLY A 11 23.62 -2.34 12.86
CA GLY A 11 24.92 -2.87 13.30
C GLY A 11 25.08 -4.34 13.67
N GLN A 12 24.18 -5.29 13.37
CA GLN A 12 24.48 -6.73 13.60
C GLN A 12 23.83 -7.67 12.55
N PRO A 13 24.60 -8.18 11.57
CA PRO A 13 24.11 -9.07 10.51
C PRO A 13 23.37 -10.32 11.01
N ALA A 14 23.75 -10.82 12.19
CA ALA A 14 23.11 -11.97 12.82
C ALA A 14 21.73 -11.63 13.41
N VAL A 15 21.55 -10.43 13.97
CA VAL A 15 20.25 -9.97 14.50
C VAL A 15 19.30 -9.68 13.36
N ASP A 16 19.80 -9.07 12.27
CA ASP A 16 19.02 -8.83 11.06
C ASP A 16 18.57 -10.14 10.40
N ALA A 17 19.44 -11.15 10.36
CA ALA A 17 19.09 -12.48 9.85
C ALA A 17 18.07 -13.20 10.73
N VAL A 18 18.19 -13.12 12.06
CA VAL A 18 17.25 -13.73 13.01
C VAL A 18 15.88 -13.06 12.95
N LEU A 19 15.84 -11.72 12.84
CA LEU A 19 14.58 -11.00 12.65
C LEU A 19 13.96 -11.37 11.30
N LYS A 20 14.73 -11.36 10.21
CA LYS A 20 14.24 -11.81 8.90
C LYS A 20 13.59 -13.20 8.96
N GLN A 21 14.19 -14.14 9.69
CA GLN A 21 13.67 -15.50 9.85
C GLN A 21 12.42 -15.60 10.75
N ALA A 22 12.25 -14.69 11.72
CA ALA A 22 11.08 -14.67 12.60
C ALA A 22 9.80 -14.14 11.92
N TRP A 23 9.94 -13.27 10.91
CA TRP A 23 8.81 -12.65 10.21
C TRP A 23 8.49 -13.29 8.86
N TYR A 24 9.36 -14.15 8.34
CA TYR A 24 9.20 -14.75 7.02
C TYR A 24 8.48 -16.09 7.10
N THR A 25 7.32 -16.18 6.48
CA THR A 25 6.59 -17.45 6.39
C THR A 25 7.16 -18.30 5.25
N ASP A 26 7.86 -19.37 5.61
CA ASP A 26 8.28 -20.41 4.66
C ASP A 26 7.08 -21.24 4.17
N ASN A 27 7.18 -21.79 2.96
CA ASN A 27 6.21 -22.71 2.36
C ASN A 27 4.77 -22.13 2.23
N ILE A 28 4.63 -21.01 1.52
CA ILE A 28 3.31 -20.51 1.12
C ILE A 28 2.76 -21.41 0.00
N ASP A 29 1.73 -22.18 0.33
CA ASP A 29 0.96 -23.02 -0.59
C ASP A 29 -0.34 -22.34 -1.06
N SER A 30 -0.78 -21.30 -0.37
CA SER A 30 -2.06 -20.61 -0.60
C SER A 30 -1.99 -19.12 -0.26
N ILE A 31 -2.91 -18.35 -0.85
CA ILE A 31 -3.11 -16.92 -0.57
C ILE A 31 -4.61 -16.69 -0.31
N PRO A 32 -5.01 -15.59 0.34
CA PRO A 32 -6.42 -15.28 0.55
C PRO A 32 -7.24 -15.32 -0.76
N ASP A 33 -8.49 -15.80 -0.70
CA ASP A 33 -9.33 -16.01 -1.88
C ASP A 33 -9.56 -14.71 -2.68
N GLY A 34 -9.72 -13.57 -1.99
CA GLY A 34 -9.80 -12.27 -2.65
C GLY A 34 -8.54 -11.95 -3.47
N ALA A 35 -7.36 -12.42 -3.02
CA ALA A 35 -6.08 -12.16 -3.66
C ALA A 35 -5.92 -12.97 -4.93
N ARG A 36 -6.26 -14.24 -4.79
CA ARG A 36 -6.37 -15.15 -5.91
C ARG A 36 -7.35 -14.61 -6.94
N HIS A 37 -8.56 -14.27 -6.51
CA HIS A 37 -9.60 -13.77 -7.40
C HIS A 37 -9.17 -12.51 -8.16
N LEU A 38 -8.55 -11.54 -7.48
CA LEU A 38 -8.04 -10.34 -8.15
C LEU A 38 -6.96 -10.68 -9.19
N LEU A 39 -6.00 -11.54 -8.86
CA LEU A 39 -4.92 -11.89 -9.78
C LEU A 39 -5.43 -12.67 -11.00
N GLU A 40 -6.39 -13.57 -10.80
CA GLU A 40 -7.01 -14.34 -11.89
C GLU A 40 -7.90 -13.44 -12.76
N GLN A 41 -8.77 -12.62 -12.17
CA GLN A 41 -9.76 -11.83 -12.90
C GLN A 41 -9.20 -10.52 -13.47
N TYR A 42 -8.43 -9.77 -12.70
CA TYR A 42 -7.84 -8.51 -13.14
C TYR A 42 -6.53 -8.72 -13.89
N SER A 43 -5.58 -9.46 -13.31
CA SER A 43 -4.25 -9.63 -13.91
C SER A 43 -4.22 -10.68 -15.02
N LYS A 44 -5.29 -11.49 -15.16
CA LYS A 44 -5.36 -12.62 -16.10
C LYS A 44 -4.23 -13.63 -15.87
N SER A 45 -3.89 -13.85 -14.61
CA SER A 45 -2.93 -14.88 -14.21
C SER A 45 -3.60 -16.25 -14.23
N GLU A 46 -2.90 -17.27 -14.73
CA GLU A 46 -3.38 -18.65 -14.66
C GLU A 46 -3.35 -19.16 -13.20
N PRO A 47 -4.36 -19.95 -12.74
CA PRO A 47 -4.52 -20.34 -11.33
C PRO A 47 -3.27 -21.00 -10.71
N GLU A 48 -2.56 -21.83 -11.48
CA GLU A 48 -1.31 -22.49 -11.11
C GLU A 48 -0.11 -21.53 -10.98
N GLU A 49 -0.12 -20.38 -11.66
CA GLU A 49 0.95 -19.38 -11.59
C GLU A 49 0.77 -18.39 -10.44
N VAL A 50 -0.46 -18.24 -9.92
CA VAL A 50 -0.82 -17.21 -8.93
C VAL A 50 0.08 -17.26 -7.70
N VAL A 51 0.14 -18.41 -7.01
CA VAL A 51 0.91 -18.53 -5.76
C VAL A 51 2.41 -18.38 -6.00
N PRO A 52 3.04 -19.10 -6.96
CA PRO A 52 4.45 -18.90 -7.28
C PRO A 52 4.82 -17.46 -7.61
N HIS A 53 3.97 -16.76 -8.37
CA HIS A 53 4.21 -15.37 -8.75
C HIS A 53 4.12 -14.41 -7.55
N VAL A 54 3.11 -14.58 -6.69
CA VAL A 54 2.98 -13.79 -5.46
C VAL A 54 4.18 -13.99 -4.55
N VAL A 55 4.60 -15.25 -4.34
CA VAL A 55 5.78 -15.58 -3.53
C VAL A 55 7.04 -14.93 -4.10
N LYS A 56 7.21 -14.96 -5.43
CA LYS A 56 8.33 -14.29 -6.10
C LYS A 56 8.32 -12.78 -5.85
N MET A 57 7.17 -12.11 -5.95
CA MET A 57 7.07 -10.66 -5.71
C MET A 57 7.32 -10.32 -4.23
N ARG A 58 6.79 -11.11 -3.30
CA ARG A 58 7.08 -10.99 -1.86
C ARG A 58 8.58 -11.04 -1.60
N ASN A 59 9.27 -12.05 -2.15
CA ASN A 59 10.69 -12.25 -1.89
C ASN A 59 11.50 -11.04 -2.37
N LYS A 60 11.20 -10.51 -3.56
CA LYS A 60 11.82 -9.27 -4.06
C LYS A 60 11.56 -8.09 -3.12
N ALA A 61 10.33 -7.90 -2.66
CA ALA A 61 10.01 -6.81 -1.74
C ALA A 61 10.72 -6.96 -0.40
N PHE A 62 10.87 -8.19 0.09
CA PHE A 62 11.55 -8.48 1.36
C PHE A 62 13.07 -8.24 1.29
N GLU A 63 13.67 -8.40 0.11
CA GLU A 63 15.05 -8.00 -0.18
C GLU A 63 15.24 -6.49 -0.17
N ILE A 64 14.26 -5.74 -0.69
CA ILE A 64 14.27 -4.26 -0.70
C ILE A 64 14.15 -3.72 0.72
N TRP A 65 13.12 -4.15 1.45
CA TRP A 65 12.93 -3.82 2.85
C TRP A 65 12.32 -5.01 3.59
N SER A 66 13.00 -5.44 4.65
CA SER A 66 12.58 -6.59 5.46
C SER A 66 11.50 -6.19 6.48
N TYR A 67 10.49 -5.45 6.04
CA TYR A 67 9.35 -5.12 6.89
C TYR A 67 8.58 -6.38 7.27
N ALA A 68 8.21 -6.47 8.55
CA ALA A 68 7.39 -7.53 9.10
C ALA A 68 6.11 -7.81 8.30
N CYS A 69 5.47 -6.76 7.77
CA CYS A 69 4.23 -6.87 6.98
C CYS A 69 4.43 -7.58 5.62
N ILE A 70 5.62 -7.45 5.02
CA ILE A 70 5.96 -8.09 3.75
C ILE A 70 6.31 -9.56 3.99
N GLY A 71 7.11 -9.85 5.02
CA GLY A 71 7.45 -11.23 5.43
C GLY A 71 6.20 -12.05 5.80
N GLN A 72 5.23 -11.41 6.46
CA GLN A 72 3.96 -12.00 6.90
C GLN A 72 2.83 -11.94 5.86
N MET A 73 3.10 -11.59 4.61
CA MET A 73 2.07 -11.54 3.54
C MET A 73 0.89 -10.61 3.83
N ARG A 74 1.01 -9.63 4.72
CA ARG A 74 -0.13 -8.76 5.08
C ARG A 74 -0.62 -7.89 3.93
N PHE A 75 0.20 -7.70 2.88
CA PHE A 75 -0.21 -7.08 1.62
C PHE A 75 -1.23 -7.92 0.83
N SER A 76 -1.36 -9.22 1.12
CA SER A 76 -2.32 -10.10 0.45
C SER A 76 -3.74 -10.05 1.05
N THR A 77 -3.91 -9.36 2.18
CA THR A 77 -5.21 -9.20 2.84
C THR A 77 -5.85 -7.88 2.40
N TYR A 78 -6.97 -7.97 1.67
CA TYR A 78 -7.79 -6.81 1.30
C TYR A 78 -8.45 -6.23 2.52
N ASN A 79 -8.16 -4.99 2.83
CA ASN A 79 -8.78 -4.36 3.98
C ASN A 79 -10.00 -3.56 3.56
N LEU A 80 -9.99 -2.83 2.43
CA LEU A 80 -11.08 -1.90 2.12
C LEU A 80 -12.41 -2.61 1.83
N SER A 81 -12.39 -3.68 1.04
CA SER A 81 -13.61 -4.40 0.63
C SER A 81 -14.29 -5.18 1.75
N LEU A 82 -13.55 -5.49 2.82
CA LEU A 82 -14.07 -6.18 3.99
C LEU A 82 -14.73 -5.23 5.00
N LEU A 83 -14.60 -3.91 4.80
CA LEU A 83 -15.11 -2.93 5.75
C LEU A 83 -16.60 -2.66 5.52
N PRO A 84 -17.39 -2.44 6.60
CA PRO A 84 -18.83 -2.27 6.52
C PRO A 84 -19.27 -1.03 5.71
N PHE A 85 -18.36 -0.08 5.49
CA PHE A 85 -18.61 1.14 4.72
C PHE A 85 -18.13 1.06 3.27
N TYR A 86 -17.63 -0.09 2.81
CA TYR A 86 -17.09 -0.25 1.45
C TYR A 86 -18.06 0.20 0.37
N SER A 87 -19.33 -0.20 0.46
CA SER A 87 -20.36 0.16 -0.51
C SER A 87 -20.52 1.68 -0.67
N ARG A 88 -20.43 2.43 0.43
CA ARG A 88 -20.50 3.90 0.41
C ARG A 88 -19.27 4.53 -0.24
N VAL A 89 -18.08 3.98 0.03
CA VAL A 89 -16.84 4.43 -0.63
C VAL A 89 -16.95 4.19 -2.13
N LEU A 90 -17.34 2.99 -2.53
CA LEU A 90 -17.50 2.60 -3.93
C LEU A 90 -18.51 3.48 -4.67
N GLU A 91 -19.66 3.77 -4.06
CA GLU A 91 -20.68 4.68 -4.61
C GLU A 91 -20.11 6.10 -4.83
N ARG A 92 -19.40 6.65 -3.85
CA ARG A 92 -18.82 8.00 -3.95
C ARG A 92 -17.78 8.07 -5.05
N VAL A 93 -16.88 7.09 -5.14
CA VAL A 93 -15.82 7.08 -6.16
C VAL A 93 -16.43 6.93 -7.56
N ARG A 94 -17.39 6.01 -7.74
CA ARG A 94 -18.16 5.89 -9.00
C ARG A 94 -18.91 7.17 -9.37
N SER A 95 -19.26 8.00 -8.39
CA SER A 95 -19.94 9.28 -8.59
C SER A 95 -18.99 10.46 -8.84
N GLY A 96 -17.68 10.23 -8.96
CA GLY A 96 -16.71 11.27 -9.27
C GLY A 96 -15.65 11.53 -8.19
N ALA A 97 -15.78 10.93 -7.00
CA ALA A 97 -14.84 11.20 -5.90
C ALA A 97 -13.44 10.62 -6.20
N ILE A 98 -12.39 11.38 -5.90
CA ILE A 98 -11.00 10.94 -5.99
C ILE A 98 -10.59 10.26 -4.68
N LEU A 99 -10.00 9.07 -4.78
CA LEU A 99 -9.55 8.27 -3.63
C LEU A 99 -8.03 8.12 -3.61
N LEU A 100 -7.44 8.33 -2.43
CA LEU A 100 -6.04 8.06 -2.13
C LEU A 100 -5.90 6.79 -1.26
N ASP A 101 -5.13 5.81 -1.72
CA ASP A 101 -4.61 4.70 -0.91
C ASP A 101 -3.24 5.08 -0.36
N ALA A 102 -3.17 5.33 0.94
CA ALA A 102 -2.04 5.87 1.65
C ALA A 102 -1.21 4.74 2.28
N GLY A 103 0.05 4.60 1.85
CA GLY A 103 0.86 3.41 2.13
C GLY A 103 0.42 2.24 1.26
N CYS A 104 0.29 2.46 -0.05
CA CYS A 104 -0.35 1.54 -0.97
C CYS A 104 0.45 0.25 -1.23
N CYS A 105 1.74 0.21 -0.88
CA CYS A 105 2.67 -0.88 -1.17
C CYS A 105 2.60 -1.27 -2.66
N PHE A 106 2.07 -2.45 -2.97
CA PHE A 106 1.91 -2.92 -4.34
C PHE A 106 0.69 -2.33 -5.06
N GLY A 107 -0.14 -1.54 -4.37
CA GLY A 107 -1.35 -0.92 -4.89
C GLY A 107 -2.49 -1.91 -5.13
N GLN A 108 -2.66 -2.91 -4.26
CA GLN A 108 -3.71 -3.92 -4.43
C GLN A 108 -5.12 -3.36 -4.23
N GLU A 109 -5.32 -2.41 -3.31
CA GLU A 109 -6.65 -1.81 -3.05
C GLU A 109 -7.15 -1.02 -4.27
N ILE A 110 -6.25 -0.26 -4.89
CA ILE A 110 -6.51 0.46 -6.14
C ILE A 110 -7.00 -0.49 -7.22
N ARG A 111 -6.32 -1.62 -7.40
CA ARG A 111 -6.66 -2.58 -8.48
C ARG A 111 -7.93 -3.37 -8.17
N TYR A 112 -8.22 -3.59 -6.90
CA TYR A 112 -9.50 -4.12 -6.46
C TYR A 112 -10.64 -3.16 -6.82
N LEU A 113 -10.49 -1.86 -6.55
CA LEU A 113 -11.47 -0.84 -6.96
C LEU A 113 -11.66 -0.79 -8.48
N VAL A 114 -10.58 -0.91 -9.26
CA VAL A 114 -10.66 -0.99 -10.73
C VAL A 114 -11.44 -2.23 -11.19
N GLN A 115 -11.19 -3.39 -10.57
CA GLN A 115 -11.96 -4.60 -10.85
C GLN A 115 -13.45 -4.39 -10.58
N ASP A 116 -13.78 -3.65 -9.52
CA ASP A 116 -15.14 -3.24 -9.17
C ASP A 116 -15.65 -2.05 -10.03
N GLY A 117 -15.04 -1.77 -11.17
CA GLY A 117 -15.54 -0.84 -12.18
C GLY A 117 -15.29 0.64 -11.86
N VAL A 118 -14.39 0.94 -10.93
CA VAL A 118 -13.92 2.33 -10.74
C VAL A 118 -12.94 2.71 -11.85
N PRO A 119 -13.13 3.87 -12.53
CA PRO A 119 -12.12 4.45 -13.40
C PRO A 119 -10.78 4.65 -12.66
N SER A 120 -9.71 4.00 -13.13
CA SER A 120 -8.41 4.09 -12.46
C SER A 120 -7.86 5.52 -12.39
N THR A 121 -8.27 6.42 -13.29
CA THR A 121 -7.90 7.84 -13.27
C THR A 121 -8.39 8.61 -12.05
N GLN A 122 -9.33 8.04 -11.28
CA GLN A 122 -9.82 8.59 -10.01
C GLN A 122 -9.06 8.06 -8.79
N LEU A 123 -8.08 7.17 -9.01
CA LEU A 123 -7.39 6.45 -7.96
C LEU A 123 -5.94 6.90 -7.88
N TYR A 124 -5.53 7.21 -6.66
CA TYR A 124 -4.20 7.64 -6.30
C TYR A 124 -3.64 6.67 -5.27
N GLY A 125 -2.35 6.37 -5.38
CA GLY A 125 -1.61 5.60 -4.39
C GLY A 125 -0.33 6.31 -4.04
N PHE A 126 0.07 6.27 -2.78
CA PHE A 126 1.44 6.60 -2.42
C PHE A 126 2.06 5.60 -1.48
N ASP A 127 3.36 5.43 -1.59
CA ASP A 127 4.18 4.70 -0.64
C ASP A 127 5.51 5.43 -0.43
N LEU A 128 6.19 5.14 0.68
CA LEU A 128 7.53 5.67 0.91
C LEU A 128 8.52 5.08 -0.11
N GLU A 129 8.34 3.80 -0.45
CA GLU A 129 9.28 3.04 -1.25
C GLU A 129 8.80 2.86 -2.71
N PRO A 130 9.39 3.57 -3.70
CA PRO A 130 8.95 3.50 -5.09
C PRO A 130 9.08 2.10 -5.71
N GLU A 131 10.02 1.29 -5.20
CA GLU A 131 10.21 -0.08 -5.67
C GLU A 131 9.01 -0.99 -5.37
N PHE A 132 8.23 -0.72 -4.30
CA PHE A 132 6.99 -1.47 -4.06
C PHE A 132 5.95 -1.19 -5.13
N ILE A 133 5.83 0.06 -5.58
CA ILE A 133 4.95 0.43 -6.69
C ILE A 133 5.41 -0.29 -7.97
N HIS A 134 6.72 -0.36 -8.21
CA HIS A 134 7.28 -1.10 -9.35
C HIS A 134 6.99 -2.60 -9.30
N LEU A 135 7.09 -3.22 -8.13
CA LEU A 135 6.70 -4.61 -7.92
C LEU A 135 5.19 -4.80 -8.06
N GLY A 136 4.37 -3.82 -7.69
CA GLY A 136 2.94 -3.80 -7.96
C GLY A 136 2.64 -3.96 -9.45
N TYR A 137 3.27 -3.17 -10.31
CA TYR A 137 3.11 -3.33 -11.76
C TYR A 137 3.52 -4.72 -12.28
N GLN A 138 4.55 -5.34 -11.67
CA GLN A 138 4.96 -6.72 -12.02
C GLN A 138 3.96 -7.77 -11.50
N LEU A 139 3.46 -7.59 -10.28
CA LEU A 139 2.49 -8.48 -9.66
C LEU A 139 1.20 -8.53 -10.48
N PHE A 140 0.71 -7.37 -10.88
CA PHE A 140 -0.57 -7.22 -11.55
C PHE A 140 -0.51 -7.17 -13.09
N ARG A 141 0.71 -7.18 -13.66
CA ARG A 141 0.97 -7.21 -15.11
C ARG A 141 0.21 -6.11 -15.87
N ASP A 142 0.16 -4.89 -15.31
CA ASP A 142 -0.79 -3.86 -15.73
C ASP A 142 -0.19 -2.47 -16.02
N ARG A 143 1.13 -2.37 -16.17
CA ARG A 143 1.84 -1.09 -16.41
C ARG A 143 1.24 -0.27 -17.55
N ASP A 144 0.77 -0.93 -18.61
CA ASP A 144 0.22 -0.27 -19.79
C ASP A 144 -1.32 -0.16 -19.77
N ARG A 145 -1.97 -0.61 -18.69
CA ARG A 145 -3.44 -0.70 -18.57
C ARG A 145 -4.00 0.17 -17.44
N VAL A 146 -3.35 0.15 -16.27
CA VAL A 146 -3.81 0.94 -15.12
C VAL A 146 -3.43 2.40 -15.32
N GLN A 147 -4.40 3.31 -15.23
CA GLN A 147 -4.19 4.75 -15.35
C GLN A 147 -4.29 5.46 -13.99
N ALA A 148 -4.03 4.73 -12.91
CA ALA A 148 -3.96 5.30 -11.57
C ALA A 148 -2.67 6.10 -11.40
N THR A 149 -2.73 7.13 -10.57
CA THR A 149 -1.55 7.93 -10.25
C THR A 149 -0.85 7.33 -9.04
N PHE A 150 0.37 6.86 -9.21
CA PHE A 150 1.21 6.39 -8.12
C PHE A 150 2.35 7.37 -7.89
N VAL A 151 2.52 7.82 -6.65
CA VAL A 151 3.62 8.71 -6.24
C VAL A 151 4.42 8.07 -5.13
N SER A 152 5.68 8.48 -4.98
CA SER A 152 6.51 8.04 -3.86
C SER A 152 6.97 9.22 -3.02
N GLY A 153 7.00 9.05 -1.71
CA GLY A 153 7.49 10.11 -0.83
C GLY A 153 7.29 9.86 0.66
N ASP A 154 8.00 10.65 1.45
CA ASP A 154 7.82 10.72 2.89
C ASP A 154 6.75 11.79 3.20
N ILE A 155 5.62 11.33 3.72
CA ILE A 155 4.52 12.22 4.11
C ILE A 155 4.91 13.17 5.27
N LEU A 156 5.93 12.82 6.06
CA LEU A 156 6.44 13.65 7.14
C LEU A 156 7.49 14.66 6.69
N ALA A 157 7.99 14.55 5.45
CA ALA A 157 8.95 15.49 4.91
C ALA A 157 8.32 16.87 4.65
N GLU A 158 9.17 17.90 4.70
CA GLU A 158 8.79 19.24 4.31
C GLU A 158 8.30 19.24 2.84
N PRO A 159 7.23 19.99 2.49
CA PRO A 159 6.67 20.01 1.13
C PRO A 159 7.69 20.42 0.04
N THR A 160 8.72 21.17 0.43
CA THR A 160 9.78 21.66 -0.45
C THR A 160 10.96 20.71 -0.55
N ALA A 161 11.02 19.68 0.30
CA ALA A 161 12.04 18.64 0.22
C ALA A 161 11.72 17.68 -0.94
N PRO A 162 12.73 17.12 -1.62
CA PRO A 162 12.54 16.15 -2.70
C PRO A 162 11.60 14.98 -2.31
N GLU A 163 11.72 14.50 -1.07
CA GLU A 163 10.93 13.39 -0.53
C GLU A 163 9.47 13.77 -0.24
N GLY A 164 9.13 15.05 -0.09
CA GLY A 164 7.76 15.51 0.21
C GLY A 164 7.03 16.12 -0.99
N GLN A 165 7.75 16.43 -2.07
CA GLN A 165 7.25 17.25 -3.17
C GLN A 165 6.12 16.58 -3.96
N GLU A 166 6.22 15.29 -4.28
CA GLU A 166 5.17 14.58 -5.02
C GLU A 166 3.87 14.50 -4.22
N ILE A 167 3.96 14.22 -2.92
CA ILE A 167 2.80 14.16 -2.00
C ILE A 167 2.19 15.55 -1.82
N ALA A 168 3.01 16.60 -1.69
CA ALA A 168 2.53 17.98 -1.63
C ALA A 168 1.73 18.37 -2.89
N GLY A 169 2.12 17.82 -4.04
CA GLY A 169 1.39 17.96 -5.30
C GLY A 169 -0.03 17.40 -5.29
N LEU A 170 -0.44 16.63 -4.28
CA LEU A 170 -1.80 16.09 -4.11
C LEU A 170 -2.68 16.93 -3.17
N GLN A 171 -2.15 18.02 -2.60
CA GLN A 171 -2.85 18.82 -1.60
C GLN A 171 -4.18 19.36 -2.13
N GLY A 172 -5.26 19.16 -1.36
CA GLY A 172 -6.60 19.64 -1.69
C GLY A 172 -7.21 19.03 -2.96
N GLN A 173 -6.79 17.82 -3.34
CA GLN A 173 -7.34 17.10 -4.50
C GLN A 173 -8.10 15.84 -4.13
N MET A 174 -7.89 15.29 -2.92
CA MET A 174 -8.45 13.99 -2.54
C MET A 174 -9.80 14.18 -1.84
N ASN A 175 -10.80 13.38 -2.21
CA ASN A 175 -12.11 13.36 -1.56
C ASN A 175 -12.27 12.23 -0.55
N ILE A 176 -11.45 11.18 -0.67
CA ILE A 176 -11.43 10.02 0.22
C ILE A 176 -9.97 9.62 0.42
N ILE A 177 -9.57 9.38 1.66
CA ILE A 177 -8.24 8.88 2.00
C ILE A 177 -8.41 7.58 2.78
N PHE A 178 -7.86 6.52 2.24
CA PHE A 178 -7.79 5.21 2.84
C PHE A 178 -6.36 4.96 3.32
N ALA A 179 -6.18 4.54 4.57
CA ALA A 179 -4.86 4.30 5.16
C ALA A 179 -4.94 3.03 6.01
N SER A 180 -4.49 1.91 5.44
CA SER A 180 -4.72 0.57 6.00
C SER A 180 -3.62 0.04 6.90
N SER A 181 -2.38 0.49 6.66
CA SER A 181 -1.20 0.02 7.37
C SER A 181 -0.08 1.05 7.31
N PHE A 182 -0.37 2.28 7.78
CA PHE A 182 0.71 3.14 8.27
C PHE A 182 1.32 2.48 9.50
N LEU A 183 2.30 1.60 9.28
CA LEU A 183 3.00 0.89 10.32
C LEU A 183 4.20 1.71 10.79
N TYR A 184 4.12 2.21 12.02
CA TYR A 184 5.26 2.11 12.92
C TYR A 184 4.89 1.18 14.08
N SER A 185 5.91 0.50 14.61
CA SER A 185 5.84 -0.57 15.60
C SER A 185 5.12 -0.14 16.88
N ASP A 186 3.86 -0.54 17.02
CA ASP A 186 3.33 -1.07 18.28
C ASP A 186 1.99 -1.78 18.05
N ASN A 187 1.84 -2.90 18.74
CA ASN A 187 1.01 -4.02 18.36
C ASN A 187 -0.49 -3.83 18.74
N LYS A 188 -1.25 -3.01 17.99
CA LYS A 188 -2.73 -2.93 18.13
C LYS A 188 -3.46 -2.74 16.78
N PRO A 189 -4.61 -3.40 16.57
CA PRO A 189 -5.44 -3.19 15.37
C PRO A 189 -6.09 -1.79 15.41
N ILE A 190 -6.02 -1.07 14.29
CA ILE A 190 -6.62 0.27 14.12
C ILE A 190 -7.85 0.13 13.23
N ASP A 191 -9.00 0.60 13.72
CA ASP A 191 -10.24 0.72 12.95
C ASP A 191 -10.32 2.05 12.19
N TYR A 192 -10.95 1.96 11.02
CA TYR A 192 -10.90 2.87 9.88
C TYR A 192 -11.83 4.09 9.92
N PHE A 193 -11.56 5.01 8.97
CA PHE A 193 -11.99 6.43 8.84
C PHE A 193 -11.26 7.34 9.84
N VAL A 194 -10.15 7.93 9.37
CA VAL A 194 -9.19 8.79 10.12
C VAL A 194 -9.34 8.66 11.63
N ARG A 195 -8.94 7.50 12.15
CA ARG A 195 -8.41 7.43 13.50
C ARG A 195 -6.98 6.93 13.42
N ILE A 196 -6.15 7.74 12.76
CA ILE A 196 -4.71 7.75 13.03
C ILE A 196 -4.61 7.87 14.54
N SER A 197 -4.01 6.85 15.16
CA SER A 197 -3.90 6.76 16.61
C SER A 197 -3.34 8.08 17.15
N GLU A 198 -3.77 8.46 18.35
CA GLU A 198 -3.31 9.68 19.06
C GLU A 198 -1.78 9.78 19.22
N GLN A 199 -1.02 8.78 18.76
CA GLN A 199 0.42 8.70 18.82
C GLN A 199 1.16 9.44 17.68
N HIS A 200 0.49 9.88 16.60
CA HIS A 200 1.14 10.62 15.50
C HIS A 200 0.29 11.77 14.94
N SER A 201 0.15 12.85 15.71
CA SER A 201 -0.59 14.06 15.32
C SER A 201 -0.11 14.72 14.01
N ALA A 202 1.18 14.61 13.68
CA ALA A 202 1.77 15.23 12.48
C ALA A 202 1.37 14.52 11.17
N ALA A 203 1.48 13.18 11.11
CA ALA A 203 1.04 12.39 9.96
C ALA A 203 -0.47 12.59 9.70
N LYS A 204 -1.25 12.66 10.79
CA LYS A 204 -2.68 12.95 10.74
C LYS A 204 -2.98 14.32 10.15
N ALA A 205 -2.36 15.37 10.68
CA ALA A 205 -2.57 16.72 10.17
C ALA A 205 -2.21 16.83 8.68
N LYS A 206 -1.17 16.11 8.23
CA LYS A 206 -0.77 16.10 6.83
C LYS A 206 -1.76 15.33 5.95
N LEU A 207 -2.22 14.15 6.36
CA LEU A 207 -3.24 13.41 5.61
C LEU A 207 -4.56 14.21 5.55
N GLU A 208 -4.96 14.86 6.64
CA GLU A 208 -6.10 15.78 6.65
C GLU A 208 -5.92 16.96 5.70
N SER A 209 -4.69 17.47 5.49
CA SER A 209 -4.43 18.53 4.50
C SER A 209 -4.58 18.11 3.05
N LEU A 210 -4.47 16.80 2.74
CA LEU A 210 -4.70 16.28 1.39
C LEU A 210 -6.20 16.24 1.06
N TYR A 211 -7.05 16.24 2.08
CA TYR A 211 -8.50 16.18 1.95
C TYR A 211 -9.08 17.53 1.49
N THR A 212 -10.09 17.47 0.62
CA THR A 212 -10.86 18.64 0.20
C THR A 212 -12.19 18.70 0.97
N LEU A 213 -12.42 19.81 1.68
CA LEU A 213 -13.74 20.12 2.24
C LEU A 213 -14.65 20.57 1.10
N THR A 214 -15.43 19.64 0.53
CA THR A 214 -16.62 19.96 -0.27
C THR A 214 -17.86 19.81 0.58
#